data_AF-A0A660QPB7-F1
#
_entry.id   AF-A0A660QPB7-F1
#
_cell.length_a   1.000
_cell.length_b   1.000
_cell.length_c   1.000
_cell.angle_alpha   90.00
_cell.angle_beta   90.00
_cell.angle_gamma   90.00
#
_symmetry.space_group_name_H-M   'P 1'
#
loop_
_entity.id
_entity.type
_entity.pdbx_description
1 polymer ?
#
loop_
_entity_poly.entity_id
_entity_poly.type
_entity_poly.pdbx_seq_one_letter_code
_entity_poly.pdbx_strand_id
1 'polypeptide(L)'
;GESGLFRDVVQTLDAEETPMVLHATHRLMSQQSGKEEIRFSIKGPAETPAVARLFLGKRKISKISATTAAGQEVEVDTKREGPTTRLKFENNPDGVDVVVTYKP
;
A
#
# COMPACT_ATOMS: atom_id res chain seq x y z
N GLY A 1 -14.12 -21.38 18.04
CA GLY A 1 -14.00 -20.09 17.35
C GLY A 1 -13.51 -20.36 15.96
N GLU A 2 -14.43 -20.66 15.05
CA GLU A 2 -14.11 -20.98 13.66
C GLU A 2 -13.76 -19.71 12.91
N SER A 3 -12.46 -19.57 12.59
CA SER A 3 -11.96 -19.29 11.25
C SER A 3 -12.90 -18.43 10.38
N GLY A 4 -12.85 -17.12 10.61
CA GLY A 4 -13.48 -16.14 9.74
C GLY A 4 -12.85 -16.19 8.36
N LEU A 5 -13.57 -16.82 7.42
CA LEU A 5 -13.60 -16.53 5.99
C LEU A 5 -12.31 -15.93 5.42
N PHE A 6 -11.34 -16.79 5.12
CA PHE A 6 -10.44 -16.55 3.99
C PHE A 6 -11.30 -16.64 2.72
N ARG A 7 -12.09 -15.59 2.49
CA ARG A 7 -12.79 -15.35 1.24
C ARG A 7 -11.72 -15.43 0.16
N ASP A 8 -11.99 -16.19 -0.89
CA ASP A 8 -11.08 -16.53 -1.98
C ASP A 8 -10.57 -15.25 -2.70
N VAL A 9 -9.61 -14.54 -2.07
CA VAL A 9 -9.11 -13.24 -2.54
C VAL A 9 -8.34 -13.42 -3.84
N VAL A 10 -7.71 -14.59 -4.02
CA VAL A 10 -6.88 -14.90 -5.18
C VAL A 10 -7.71 -14.88 -6.47
N GLN A 11 -8.91 -15.46 -6.47
CA GLN A 11 -9.79 -15.46 -7.66
C GLN A 11 -10.39 -14.08 -7.98
N THR A 12 -10.55 -13.22 -6.97
CA THR A 12 -11.09 -11.85 -7.17
C THR A 12 -10.00 -10.92 -7.72
N LEU A 13 -8.73 -11.12 -7.34
CA LEU A 13 -7.60 -10.33 -7.83
C LEU A 13 -7.26 -10.57 -9.31
N ASP A 14 -7.54 -11.76 -9.85
CA ASP A 14 -7.37 -12.01 -11.29
C ASP A 14 -8.45 -11.31 -12.14
N ALA A 15 -9.61 -11.01 -11.56
CA ALA A 15 -10.71 -10.29 -12.22
C ALA A 15 -10.63 -8.77 -12.02
N GLU A 16 -10.14 -8.32 -10.86
CA GLU A 16 -9.98 -6.90 -10.58
C GLU A 16 -8.62 -6.41 -11.07
N GLU A 17 -8.61 -5.62 -12.15
CA GLU A 17 -7.39 -4.91 -12.57
C GLU A 17 -7.11 -3.67 -11.71
N THR A 18 -7.92 -3.34 -10.70
CA THR A 18 -7.78 -2.06 -9.98
C THR A 18 -6.69 -2.13 -8.91
N PRO A 19 -5.70 -1.23 -8.92
CA PRO A 19 -4.65 -1.21 -7.90
C PRO A 19 -5.22 -0.94 -6.51
N MET A 20 -4.77 -1.68 -5.49
CA MET A 20 -5.27 -1.55 -4.12
C MET A 20 -4.27 -1.98 -3.05
N VAL A 21 -4.46 -1.51 -1.82
CA VAL A 21 -3.74 -1.99 -0.64
C VAL A 21 -4.43 -3.27 -0.16
N LEU A 22 -3.71 -4.40 -0.21
CA LEU A 22 -4.20 -5.69 0.28
C LEU A 22 -4.00 -5.86 1.79
N HIS A 23 -2.91 -5.28 2.31
CA HIS A 23 -2.55 -5.39 3.71
C HIS A 23 -1.72 -4.18 4.15
N ALA A 24 -1.92 -3.75 5.39
CA ALA A 24 -1.09 -2.76 6.07
C ALA A 24 -0.83 -3.23 7.50
N THR A 25 0.38 -3.06 8.03
CA THR A 25 0.69 -3.42 9.42
C THR A 25 -0.04 -2.55 10.45
N HIS A 26 -0.45 -1.35 10.04
CA HIS A 26 -1.17 -0.39 10.88
C HIS A 26 -2.47 0.07 10.23
N ARG A 27 -3.14 1.04 10.84
CA ARG A 27 -4.45 1.51 10.39
C ARG A 27 -4.32 2.24 9.05
N LEU A 28 -4.93 1.65 8.02
CA LEU A 28 -5.20 2.32 6.76
C LEU A 28 -6.29 3.36 6.98
N MET A 29 -5.97 4.63 6.80
CA MET A 29 -6.87 5.75 7.05
C MET A 29 -7.69 6.10 5.80
N SER A 30 -7.06 6.01 4.64
CA SER A 30 -7.68 6.31 3.35
C SER A 30 -6.99 5.51 2.25
N GLN A 31 -7.73 5.26 1.18
CA GLN A 31 -7.22 4.76 -0.09
C GLN A 31 -8.02 5.40 -1.21
N GLN A 32 -7.32 5.82 -2.26
CA GLN A 32 -7.91 6.24 -3.52
C GLN A 32 -7.11 5.62 -4.66
N SER A 33 -7.78 4.84 -5.49
CA SER A 33 -7.18 4.17 -6.63
C SER A 33 -7.62 4.84 -7.93
N GLY A 34 -6.65 5.23 -8.75
CA GLY A 34 -6.85 5.86 -10.05
C GLY A 34 -6.28 5.00 -11.20
N LYS A 35 -6.38 5.52 -12.42
CA LYS A 35 -5.83 4.83 -13.61
C LYS A 35 -4.30 4.82 -13.66
N GLU A 36 -3.66 5.82 -13.05
CA GLU A 36 -2.21 6.06 -13.12
C GLU A 36 -1.53 6.09 -11.75
N GLU A 37 -2.30 6.18 -10.66
CA GLU A 37 -1.76 6.22 -9.31
C GLU A 37 -2.73 5.65 -8.28
N ILE A 38 -2.16 5.14 -7.18
CA ILE A 38 -2.87 4.85 -5.94
C ILE A 38 -2.31 5.74 -4.84
N ARG A 39 -3.20 6.37 -4.08
CA ARG A 39 -2.89 7.16 -2.90
C ARG A 39 -3.46 6.47 -1.67
N PHE A 40 -2.70 6.41 -0.59
CA PHE A 40 -3.21 5.88 0.67
C PHE A 40 -2.45 6.47 1.85
N SER A 41 -3.09 6.45 3.02
CA SER A 41 -2.52 7.00 4.25
C SER A 41 -2.51 5.94 5.34
N ILE A 42 -1.36 5.74 6.00
CA ILE A 42 -1.20 4.79 7.11
C ILE A 42 -0.81 5.57 8.37
N LYS A 43 -1.49 5.28 9.48
CA LYS A 43 -1.16 5.79 10.81
C LYS A 43 -0.84 4.65 11.75
N GLY A 44 0.21 4.80 12.53
CA GLY A 44 0.50 3.93 13.67
C GLY A 44 1.63 4.49 14.54
N PRO A 45 2.06 3.74 15.56
CA PRO A 45 3.06 4.21 16.52
C PRO A 45 4.37 4.64 15.87
N ALA A 46 5.03 5.64 16.46
CA ALA A 46 6.38 6.04 16.09
C ALA A 46 7.36 4.87 16.25
N GLU A 47 8.50 4.95 15.57
CA GLU A 47 9.63 4.00 15.70
C GLU A 47 9.28 2.54 15.35
N THR A 48 8.13 2.33 14.70
CA THR A 48 7.74 1.03 14.16
C THR A 48 7.77 1.08 12.63
N PRO A 49 8.23 0.03 11.94
CA PRO A 49 8.15 0.01 10.49
C PRO A 49 6.70 -0.16 10.04
N ALA A 50 6.23 0.72 9.16
CA ALA A 50 5.01 0.51 8.40
C ALA A 50 5.32 -0.40 7.21
N VAL A 51 4.48 -1.42 7.00
CA VAL A 51 4.56 -2.29 5.82
C VAL A 51 3.20 -2.33 5.16
N ALA A 52 3.16 -2.01 3.87
CA ALA A 52 1.98 -2.13 3.03
C ALA A 52 2.23 -3.14 1.91
N ARG A 53 1.23 -4.00 1.62
CA ARG A 53 1.24 -4.89 0.45
C ARG A 53 0.25 -4.36 -0.56
N LEU A 54 0.75 -4.03 -1.73
CA LEU A 54 -0.01 -3.51 -2.86
C LEU A 54 -0.25 -4.59 -3.89
N PHE A 55 -1.46 -4.60 -4.43
CA PHE A 55 -1.76 -5.23 -5.70
C PHE A 55 -1.84 -4.14 -6.77
N LEU A 56 -1.14 -4.32 -7.89
CA LEU A 56 -1.10 -3.35 -8.99
C LEU A 56 -1.69 -3.89 -10.30
N GLY A 57 -2.19 -5.14 -10.28
CA GLY A 57 -2.53 -5.88 -11.49
C GLY A 57 -1.33 -6.01 -12.43
N LYS A 58 -1.54 -5.74 -13.72
CA LYS A 58 -0.50 -5.81 -14.76
C LYS A 58 0.42 -4.58 -14.80
N ARG A 59 0.14 -3.55 -14.01
CA ARG A 59 0.85 -2.27 -14.03
C ARG A 59 2.22 -2.35 -13.38
N LYS A 60 3.13 -1.47 -13.81
CA LYS A 60 4.48 -1.34 -13.26
C LYS A 60 4.65 -0.01 -12.54
N ILE A 61 5.20 -0.04 -11.33
CA ILE A 61 5.53 1.17 -10.58
C ILE A 61 6.54 2.00 -11.39
N SER A 62 6.24 3.29 -11.55
CA SER A 62 7.17 4.27 -12.11
C SER A 62 7.74 5.22 -11.07
N LYS A 63 6.96 5.54 -10.01
CA LYS A 63 7.38 6.43 -8.94
C LYS A 63 6.67 6.07 -7.64
N ILE A 64 7.38 6.23 -6.53
CA ILE A 64 6.81 6.17 -5.18
C ILE A 64 7.24 7.44 -4.47
N SER A 65 6.32 8.06 -3.75
CA SER A 65 6.61 9.12 -2.79
C SER A 65 5.84 8.86 -1.51
N ALA A 66 6.48 9.02 -0.37
CA ALA A 66 5.85 8.99 0.94
C ALA A 66 6.19 10.28 1.69
N THR A 67 5.20 10.88 2.34
CA THR A 67 5.36 12.13 3.08
C THR A 67 4.65 12.05 4.43
N THR A 68 5.26 12.57 5.48
CA THR A 68 4.61 12.74 6.78
C THR A 68 3.57 13.87 6.73
N ALA A 69 2.73 13.97 7.76
CA ALA A 69 1.81 15.10 7.93
C ALA A 69 2.52 16.47 7.99
N ALA A 70 3.81 16.51 8.35
CA ALA A 70 4.65 17.71 8.36
C ALA A 70 5.27 18.02 6.98
N GLY A 71 4.96 17.23 5.94
CA GLY A 71 5.49 17.39 4.60
C GLY A 71 6.93 16.89 4.40
N GLN A 72 7.47 16.13 5.36
CA GLN A 72 8.81 15.54 5.23
C GLN A 72 8.74 14.26 4.39
N GLU A 73 9.67 14.11 3.46
CA GLU A 73 9.79 12.88 2.67
C GLU A 73 10.25 11.71 3.56
N VAL A 74 9.64 10.54 3.33
CA VAL A 74 9.98 9.28 4.00
C VAL A 74 10.51 8.32 2.95
N GLU A 75 11.65 7.70 3.24
CA GLU A 75 12.23 6.69 2.36
C GLU A 75 11.36 5.42 2.34
N VAL A 76 11.16 4.86 1.15
CA VAL A 76 10.33 3.65 0.95
C VAL A 76 11.17 2.54 0.33
N ASP A 77 11.41 1.49 1.12
CA ASP A 77 11.92 0.21 0.61
C ASP A 77 10.81 -0.49 -0.18
N THR A 78 11.16 -0.94 -1.39
CA THR A 78 10.21 -1.55 -2.32
C THR A 78 10.68 -2.93 -2.72
N LYS A 79 9.81 -3.94 -2.58
CA LYS A 79 10.12 -5.31 -3.00
C LYS A 79 8.93 -5.96 -3.71
N ARG A 80 9.16 -6.46 -4.93
CA ARG A 80 8.15 -7.27 -5.64
C ARG A 80 8.10 -8.69 -5.06
N GLU A 81 6.90 -9.16 -4.75
CA GLU A 81 6.59 -10.47 -4.17
C GLU A 81 5.46 -11.11 -4.98
N GLY A 82 5.83 -11.80 -6.08
CA GLY A 82 4.89 -12.42 -7.00
C GLY A 82 3.94 -11.39 -7.66
N PRO A 83 2.61 -11.52 -7.49
CA PRO A 83 1.63 -10.57 -8.03
C PRO A 83 1.50 -9.28 -7.20
N THR A 84 2.20 -9.19 -6.06
CA THR A 84 2.11 -8.06 -5.14
C THR A 84 3.43 -7.30 -5.02
N THR A 85 3.36 -6.08 -4.51
CA THR A 85 4.53 -5.28 -4.16
C THR A 85 4.46 -4.91 -2.68
N ARG A 86 5.51 -5.23 -1.94
CA ARG A 86 5.68 -4.82 -0.55
C ARG A 86 6.38 -3.47 -0.50
N LEU A 87 5.80 -2.55 0.25
CA LEU A 87 6.37 -1.27 0.64
C LEU A 87 6.72 -1.33 2.13
N LYS A 88 7.89 -0.84 2.50
CA LYS A 88 8.31 -0.69 3.90
C LYS A 88 8.89 0.71 4.09
N PHE A 89 8.43 1.42 5.11
CA PHE A 89 8.88 2.76 5.43
C PHE A 89 8.76 3.02 6.94
N GLU A 90 9.42 4.06 7.44
CA GLU A 90 9.27 4.48 8.83
C GLU A 90 7.87 5.02 9.07
N ASN A 91 7.22 4.54 10.13
CA ASN A 91 5.88 4.98 10.47
C ASN A 91 5.91 6.32 11.23
N ASN A 92 4.78 7.03 11.17
CA ASN A 92 4.59 8.27 11.89
C ASN A 92 3.20 8.25 12.59
N PRO A 93 3.11 8.64 13.87
CA PRO A 93 1.84 8.75 14.61
C PRO A 93 0.80 9.63 13.93
N ASP A 94 1.25 10.73 13.32
CA ASP A 94 0.38 11.67 12.63
C ASP A 94 0.00 11.18 11.23
N GLY A 95 0.73 10.18 10.72
CA GLY A 95 0.47 9.48 9.49
C GLY A 95 1.52 9.72 8.41
N VAL A 96 1.57 8.77 7.49
CA VAL A 96 2.35 8.83 6.27
C VAL A 96 1.43 8.66 5.08
N ASP A 97 1.41 9.66 4.22
CA ASP A 97 0.70 9.65 2.95
C ASP A 97 1.62 9.11 1.88
N VAL A 98 1.18 8.05 1.20
CA VAL A 98 1.94 7.36 0.17
C VAL A 98 1.21 7.49 -1.16
N VAL A 99 1.96 7.87 -2.19
CA VAL A 99 1.52 7.93 -3.58
C VAL A 99 2.39 7.01 -4.41
N VAL A 100 1.75 6.07 -5.09
CA VAL A 100 2.42 5.15 -6.02
C VAL A 100 1.88 5.41 -7.41
N THR A 101 2.72 5.96 -8.28
CA THR A 101 2.43 6.14 -9.71
C THR A 101 2.87 4.90 -10.47
N TYR A 102 2.07 4.49 -11.45
CA TYR A 102 2.30 3.31 -12.24
C TYR A 102 1.95 3.52 -13.71
N LYS A 103 2.58 2.71 -14.56
CA LYS A 103 2.33 2.65 -16.00
C LYS A 103 1.62 1.34 -16.36
N PRO A 104 0.83 1.33 -17.45
CA PRO A 104 0.26 0.11 -18.01
C PRO A 104 1.29 -0.99 -18.21
#